data_AF-A0A970A278-F1
#
_entry.id   AF-A0A970A278-F1
#
_cell.length_a   1.000
_cell.length_b   1.000
_cell.length_c   1.000
_cell.angle_alpha   90.00
_cell.angle_beta   90.00
_cell.angle_gamma   90.00
#
_symmetry.space_group_name_H-M   'P 1'
#
loop_
_entity.id
_entity.type
_entity.pdbx_description
1 polymer ?
#
loop_
_entity_poly.entity_id
_entity_poly.type
_entity_poly.pdbx_seq_one_letter_code
_entity_poly.pdbx_strand_id
1 'polypeptide(L)'
;MEILIILFSIFILLGFLYLLIRIFHIHLWFKARQAGLKVSLTELFGMNMRGVNAKNVMLPAIMLHKNGIQVDTGNFDVEGAARMDDLEYLDKLAEQEEQRKLEAEEKGSVDLSDLEAHALAGGDPRKVALNMIADKKAGRKVSFRRSAEIDLPKTSKPTKLRRA
;
A
#
# COMPACT_ATOMS: atom_id res chain seq x y z
N MET A 1 -37.63 21.90 33.04
CA MET A 1 -37.94 21.57 31.63
C MET A 1 -36.82 22.00 30.70
N GLU A 2 -36.34 23.25 30.80
CA GLU A 2 -35.27 23.78 29.92
C GLU A 2 -33.95 23.01 30.00
N ILE A 3 -33.46 22.71 31.21
CA ILE A 3 -32.21 21.94 31.42
C ILE A 3 -32.31 20.53 30.80
N LEU A 4 -33.49 19.91 30.84
CA LEU A 4 -33.70 18.56 30.34
C LEU A 4 -33.67 18.52 28.80
N ILE A 5 -34.18 19.57 28.15
CA ILE A 5 -34.11 19.76 26.70
C ILE A 5 -32.66 20.01 26.25
N ILE A 6 -31.91 20.82 27.01
CA ILE A 6 -30.50 21.12 26.71
C ILE A 6 -29.64 19.84 26.78
N LEU A 7 -29.82 19.00 27.80
CA LEU A 7 -29.09 17.73 27.91
C LEU A 7 -29.46 16.74 26.80
N PHE A 8 -30.73 16.65 26.45
CA PHE A 8 -31.19 15.76 25.37
C PHE A 8 -30.65 16.21 24.00
N SER A 9 -30.60 17.52 23.74
CA SER A 9 -30.00 18.08 22.54
C SER A 9 -28.49 17.79 22.46
N ILE A 10 -27.76 17.96 23.56
CA ILE A 10 -26.32 17.66 23.63
C ILE A 10 -26.05 16.18 23.39
N PHE A 11 -26.89 15.30 23.96
CA PHE A 11 -26.78 13.86 23.76
C PHE A 11 -27.00 13.45 22.30
N ILE A 12 -27.99 14.04 21.61
CA ILE A 12 -28.23 13.82 20.19
C ILE A 12 -27.08 14.37 19.34
N LEU A 13 -26.57 15.56 19.68
CA LEU A 13 -25.47 16.20 18.96
C LEU A 13 -24.17 15.38 19.08
N LEU A 14 -23.83 14.90 20.27
CA LEU A 14 -22.70 14.01 20.51
C LEU A 14 -22.88 12.65 19.82
N GLY A 15 -24.11 12.10 19.84
CA GLY A 15 -24.45 10.88 19.12
C GLY A 15 -24.26 11.02 17.60
N PHE A 16 -24.69 12.14 17.02
CA PHE A 16 -24.51 12.44 15.60
C PHE A 16 -23.05 12.70 15.23
N LEU A 17 -22.33 13.44 16.06
CA LEU A 17 -20.91 13.73 15.86
C LEU A 17 -20.05 12.46 15.94
N TYR A 18 -20.37 11.57 16.90
CA TYR A 18 -19.76 10.24 17.00
C TYR A 18 -20.08 9.36 15.79
N LEU A 19 -21.31 9.43 15.27
CA LEU A 19 -21.73 8.69 14.08
C LEU A 19 -20.94 9.13 12.83
N LEU A 20 -20.68 10.43 12.68
CA LEU A 20 -19.93 10.99 11.56
C LEU A 20 -18.45 10.58 11.57
N ILE A 21 -17.80 10.61 12.73
CA ILE A 21 -16.38 10.22 12.86
C ILE A 21 -16.19 8.73 12.53
N ARG A 22 -17.18 7.88 12.89
CA ARG A 22 -17.15 6.43 12.64
C ARG A 22 -17.28 6.06 11.16
N ILE A 23 -18.08 6.79 10.39
CA ILE A 23 -18.33 6.47 8.98
C ILE A 23 -17.11 6.80 8.10
N PHE A 24 -16.32 7.82 8.41
CA PHE A 24 -15.26 8.22 7.47
C PHE A 24 -13.97 7.38 7.54
N HIS A 25 -13.62 6.82 8.70
CA HIS A 25 -12.29 6.20 8.89
C HIS A 25 -12.26 4.66 8.86
N ILE A 26 -13.33 3.98 9.29
CA ILE A 26 -13.36 2.50 9.38
C ILE A 26 -13.58 1.84 8.00
N HIS A 27 -14.27 2.51 7.08
CA HIS A 27 -14.74 1.90 5.84
C HIS A 27 -13.61 1.47 4.88
N LEU A 28 -12.48 2.18 4.86
CA LEU A 28 -11.36 1.82 3.99
C LEU A 28 -10.55 0.65 4.57
N TRP A 29 -10.32 0.66 5.88
CA TRP A 29 -9.66 -0.43 6.59
C TRP A 29 -10.43 -1.74 6.45
N PHE A 30 -11.76 -1.69 6.57
CA PHE A 30 -12.59 -2.88 6.41
C PHE A 30 -12.51 -3.45 4.98
N LYS A 31 -12.48 -2.59 3.95
CA LYS A 31 -12.30 -3.02 2.55
C LYS A 31 -10.96 -3.71 2.31
N ALA A 32 -9.90 -3.23 2.94
CA ALA A 32 -8.58 -3.85 2.86
C ALA A 32 -8.54 -5.23 3.51
N ARG A 33 -9.08 -5.34 4.73
CA ARG A 33 -9.13 -6.59 5.47
C ARG A 33 -9.97 -7.65 4.76
N GLN A 34 -11.11 -7.27 4.19
CA GLN A 34 -11.94 -8.16 3.37
C GLN A 34 -11.23 -8.65 2.10
N ALA A 35 -10.27 -7.89 1.58
CA ALA A 35 -9.48 -8.29 0.43
C ALA A 35 -8.31 -9.23 0.78
N GLY A 36 -8.03 -9.48 2.07
CA GLY A 36 -6.92 -10.32 2.52
C GLY A 36 -5.61 -9.56 2.78
N LEU A 37 -5.59 -8.23 2.64
CA LEU A 37 -4.42 -7.39 2.89
C LEU A 37 -4.29 -7.16 4.41
N LYS A 38 -3.16 -7.56 5.00
CA LYS A 38 -2.88 -7.45 6.45
C LYS A 38 -2.46 -6.03 6.88
N VAL A 39 -3.13 -4.99 6.37
CA VAL A 39 -2.79 -3.59 6.69
C VAL A 39 -3.36 -3.19 8.05
N SER A 40 -2.52 -2.59 8.89
CA SER A 40 -2.92 -2.05 10.19
C SER A 40 -3.63 -0.70 10.06
N LEU A 41 -4.52 -0.36 11.01
CA LEU A 41 -5.14 0.98 11.04
C LEU A 41 -4.07 2.09 11.13
N THR A 42 -2.99 1.82 11.84
CA THR A 42 -1.85 2.73 12.04
C THR A 42 -1.10 3.00 10.74
N GLU A 43 -0.98 2.01 9.88
CA GLU A 43 -0.34 2.17 8.57
C GLU A 43 -1.25 2.96 7.61
N LEU A 44 -2.55 2.64 7.59
CA LEU A 44 -3.54 3.39 6.82
C LEU A 44 -3.65 4.86 7.26
N PHE A 45 -3.62 5.09 8.58
CA PHE A 45 -3.57 6.41 9.17
C PHE A 45 -2.23 7.10 8.88
N GLY A 46 -1.12 6.36 8.94
CA GLY A 46 0.23 6.82 8.66
C GLY A 46 0.43 7.25 7.21
N MET A 47 -0.27 6.64 6.26
CA MET A 47 -0.33 7.12 4.87
C MET A 47 -0.96 8.50 4.79
N ASN A 48 -2.09 8.70 5.48
CA ASN A 48 -2.80 9.96 5.48
C ASN A 48 -1.99 11.07 6.17
N MET A 49 -1.26 10.74 7.23
CA MET A 49 -0.31 11.64 7.89
C MET A 49 0.87 12.05 7.00
N ARG A 50 1.34 11.14 6.13
CA ARG A 50 2.40 11.41 5.15
C ARG A 50 1.91 12.19 3.92
N GLY A 51 0.66 12.66 3.91
CA GLY A 51 0.07 13.37 2.78
C GLY A 51 -0.35 12.48 1.61
N VAL A 52 -0.41 11.16 1.82
CA VAL A 52 -0.87 10.19 0.81
C VAL A 52 -2.31 9.81 1.11
N ASN A 53 -3.20 10.05 0.15
CA ASN A 53 -4.58 9.59 0.30
C ASN A 53 -4.61 8.06 0.29
N ALA A 54 -4.81 7.46 1.47
CA ALA A 54 -4.75 6.01 1.66
C ALA A 54 -5.67 5.24 0.70
N LYS A 55 -6.81 5.85 0.33
CA LYS A 55 -7.75 5.25 -0.62
C LYS A 55 -7.13 5.03 -2.00
N ASN A 56 -6.29 5.96 -2.46
CA ASN A 56 -5.68 5.92 -3.80
C ASN A 56 -4.59 4.88 -3.92
N VAL A 57 -4.05 4.39 -2.80
CA VAL A 57 -3.05 3.31 -2.76
C VAL A 57 -3.72 1.98 -2.46
N MET A 58 -4.65 1.96 -1.49
CA MET A 58 -5.33 0.74 -1.08
C MET A 58 -6.25 0.17 -2.15
N LEU A 59 -6.96 1.01 -2.91
CA LEU A 59 -7.82 0.49 -3.97
C LEU A 59 -7.01 -0.24 -5.07
N PRO A 60 -5.90 0.32 -5.58
CA PRO A 60 -4.96 -0.39 -6.45
C PRO A 60 -4.38 -1.66 -5.85
N ALA A 61 -3.94 -1.62 -4.60
CA ALA A 61 -3.44 -2.80 -3.88
C ALA A 61 -4.47 -3.94 -3.82
N ILE A 62 -5.73 -3.61 -3.49
CA ILE A 62 -6.85 -4.57 -3.50
C ILE A 62 -7.07 -5.15 -4.91
N MET A 63 -6.98 -4.32 -5.95
CA MET A 63 -7.15 -4.79 -7.33
C MET A 63 -6.04 -5.75 -7.74
N LEU A 64 -4.78 -5.47 -7.40
CA LEU A 64 -3.65 -6.35 -7.65
C LEU A 64 -3.84 -7.70 -6.95
N HIS A 65 -4.12 -7.67 -5.65
CA HIS A 65 -4.32 -8.88 -4.85
C HIS A 65 -5.46 -9.76 -5.37
N LYS A 66 -6.59 -9.15 -5.75
CA LYS A 66 -7.72 -9.88 -6.36
C LYS A 66 -7.40 -10.52 -7.71
N ASN A 67 -6.43 -9.98 -8.44
CA ASN A 67 -5.95 -10.56 -9.69
C ASN A 67 -4.77 -11.51 -9.48
N GLY A 68 -4.46 -11.88 -8.22
CA GLY A 68 -3.39 -12.79 -7.84
C GLY A 68 -1.99 -12.21 -8.01
N ILE A 69 -1.85 -10.88 -8.04
CA ILE A 69 -0.55 -10.20 -7.96
C ILE A 69 -0.32 -9.94 -6.47
N GLN A 70 0.77 -10.48 -5.91
CA GLN A 70 1.03 -10.35 -4.48
C GLN A 70 1.30 -8.88 -4.13
N VAL A 71 0.72 -8.39 -3.04
CA VAL A 71 0.99 -7.04 -2.56
C VAL A 71 1.49 -7.17 -1.14
N ASP A 72 2.76 -6.82 -0.96
CA ASP A 72 3.39 -6.81 0.34
C ASP A 72 2.92 -5.55 1.06
N THR A 73 2.28 -5.76 2.20
CA THR A 73 1.84 -4.68 3.08
C THR A 73 2.94 -4.53 4.12
N GLY A 74 3.54 -3.34 4.23
CA GLY A 74 4.74 -2.97 5.02
C GLY A 74 4.78 -3.33 6.51
N ASN A 75 3.97 -4.26 6.99
CA ASN A 75 4.30 -5.09 8.13
C ASN A 75 5.61 -5.83 7.82
N PHE A 76 6.70 -5.23 8.30
CA PHE A 76 7.93 -5.95 8.54
C PHE A 76 7.61 -7.17 9.39
N ASP A 77 7.75 -8.35 8.80
CA ASP A 77 8.12 -9.55 9.53
C ASP A 77 9.52 -9.28 10.12
N VAL A 78 9.60 -8.50 11.21
CA VAL A 78 10.83 -8.27 11.99
C VAL A 78 11.36 -9.57 12.61
N GLU A 79 10.65 -10.69 12.45
CA GLU A 79 11.05 -12.02 12.92
C GLU A 79 12.20 -12.66 12.11
N GLY A 80 12.67 -12.04 11.03
CA GLY A 80 13.81 -12.54 10.24
C GLY A 80 15.19 -12.06 10.66
N ALA A 81 15.31 -11.07 11.56
CA ALA A 81 16.59 -10.41 11.86
C ALA A 81 17.34 -10.96 13.09
N ALA A 82 16.93 -12.11 13.63
CA ALA A 82 17.55 -12.66 14.84
C ALA A 82 17.84 -14.16 14.73
N ARG A 83 18.98 -14.47 14.10
CA ARG A 83 20.10 -15.26 14.63
C ARG A 83 21.00 -15.64 13.46
N MET A 84 22.24 -15.20 13.51
CA MET A 84 23.32 -15.81 12.74
C MET A 84 24.37 -16.27 13.75
N ASP A 85 24.72 -17.55 13.73
CA ASP A 85 26.03 -18.04 14.17
C ASP A 85 26.26 -19.45 13.62
N ASP A 86 26.42 -19.55 12.30
CA ASP A 86 26.96 -20.72 11.60
C ASP A 86 27.22 -20.40 10.13
N LEU A 87 28.51 -20.28 9.77
CA LEU A 87 29.05 -19.94 8.45
C LEU A 87 28.66 -20.93 7.32
N GLU A 88 28.09 -22.09 7.65
CA GLU A 88 27.62 -23.10 6.70
C GLU A 88 26.16 -22.85 6.24
N TYR A 89 25.41 -22.06 7.01
CA TYR A 89 24.03 -21.66 6.69
C TYR A 89 23.98 -20.47 5.72
N LEU A 90 25.05 -19.66 5.67
CA LEU A 90 25.12 -18.40 4.91
C LEU A 90 25.25 -18.61 3.39
N ASP A 91 25.93 -19.68 2.99
CA ASP A 91 26.11 -20.03 1.58
C ASP A 91 24.78 -20.52 0.98
N LYS A 92 24.06 -21.36 1.73
CA LYS A 92 22.71 -21.84 1.35
C LYS A 92 21.64 -20.76 1.45
N LEU A 93 21.75 -19.83 2.42
CA LEU A 93 20.87 -18.66 2.52
C LEU A 93 21.10 -17.66 1.38
N ALA A 94 22.35 -17.45 0.94
CA ALA A 94 22.62 -16.54 -0.16
C ALA A 94 21.97 -17.03 -1.47
N GLU A 95 22.10 -18.32 -1.78
CA GLU A 95 21.43 -18.95 -2.93
C GLU A 95 19.89 -18.97 -2.77
N GLN A 96 19.38 -19.25 -1.57
CA GLN A 96 17.93 -19.20 -1.30
C GLN A 96 17.38 -17.77 -1.32
N GLU A 97 18.14 -16.77 -0.88
CA GLU A 97 17.77 -15.37 -1.00
C GLU A 97 17.74 -14.93 -2.45
N GLU A 98 18.71 -15.35 -3.27
CA GLU A 98 18.76 -15.02 -4.69
C GLU A 98 17.60 -15.69 -5.45
N GLN A 99 17.31 -16.96 -5.17
CA GLN A 99 16.12 -17.65 -5.72
C GLN A 99 14.80 -17.09 -5.19
N ARG A 100 14.71 -16.69 -3.91
CA ARG A 100 13.53 -15.97 -3.36
C ARG A 100 13.37 -14.60 -3.98
N LYS A 101 14.46 -13.88 -4.25
CA LYS A 101 14.45 -12.57 -4.95
C LYS A 101 13.99 -12.75 -6.40
N LEU A 102 14.46 -13.77 -7.10
CA LEU A 102 14.04 -14.08 -8.48
C LEU A 102 12.58 -14.54 -8.55
N GLU A 103 12.12 -15.40 -7.64
CA GLU A 103 10.71 -15.83 -7.58
C GLU A 103 9.78 -14.70 -7.10
N ALA A 104 10.21 -13.81 -6.21
CA ALA A 104 9.44 -12.63 -5.80
C ALA A 104 9.33 -11.62 -6.96
N GLU A 105 10.42 -11.43 -7.70
CA GLU A 105 10.45 -10.60 -8.91
C GLU A 105 9.63 -11.24 -10.06
N GLU A 106 9.56 -12.57 -10.14
CA GLU A 106 8.77 -13.33 -11.12
C GLU A 106 7.27 -13.37 -10.77
N LYS A 107 6.93 -13.52 -9.47
CA LYS A 107 5.55 -13.45 -8.96
C LYS A 107 4.96 -12.04 -9.04
N GLY A 108 5.79 -11.04 -9.39
CA GLY A 108 5.39 -9.66 -9.55
C GLY A 108 4.85 -9.08 -8.25
N SER A 109 5.47 -9.40 -7.11
CA SER A 109 5.04 -8.80 -5.84
C SER A 109 5.30 -7.29 -5.88
N VAL A 110 4.35 -6.52 -5.38
CA VAL A 110 4.44 -5.06 -5.31
C VAL A 110 4.37 -4.67 -3.85
N ASP A 111 5.32 -3.87 -3.38
CA ASP A 111 5.19 -3.30 -2.05
C ASP A 111 4.14 -2.19 -2.05
N LEU A 112 3.33 -2.14 -1.00
CA LEU A 112 2.41 -1.03 -0.75
C LEU A 112 3.18 0.29 -0.71
N SER A 113 4.39 0.29 -0.17
CA SER A 113 5.26 1.47 -0.13
C SER A 113 5.61 1.99 -1.52
N ASP A 114 5.75 1.12 -2.52
CA ASP A 114 6.05 1.53 -3.89
C ASP A 114 4.85 2.25 -4.52
N LEU A 115 3.63 1.75 -4.27
CA LEU A 115 2.39 2.42 -4.70
C LEU A 115 2.23 3.77 -3.98
N GLU A 116 2.60 3.87 -2.71
CA GLU A 116 2.62 5.12 -1.95
C GLU A 116 3.64 6.12 -2.50
N ALA A 117 4.86 5.66 -2.77
CA ALA A 117 5.93 6.47 -3.33
C ALA A 117 5.56 7.02 -4.70
N HIS A 118 4.94 6.19 -5.55
CA HIS A 118 4.43 6.63 -6.85
C HIS A 118 3.30 7.66 -6.73
N ALA A 119 2.40 7.50 -5.76
CA ALA A 119 1.36 8.48 -5.45
C ALA A 119 1.96 9.82 -4.98
N LEU A 120 2.98 9.77 -4.11
CA LEU A 120 3.71 10.94 -3.62
C LEU A 120 4.46 11.68 -4.73
N ALA A 121 5.01 10.92 -5.69
CA ALA A 121 5.66 11.49 -6.87
C ALA A 121 4.67 12.15 -7.85
N GLY A 122 3.35 12.09 -7.57
CA GLY A 122 2.29 12.65 -8.40
C GLY A 122 1.81 11.73 -9.52
N GLY A 123 2.21 10.45 -9.50
CA GLY A 123 1.68 9.41 -10.37
C GLY A 123 0.33 8.88 -9.89
N ASP A 124 -0.32 8.03 -10.70
CA ASP A 124 -1.59 7.39 -10.35
C ASP A 124 -1.37 5.89 -10.11
N PRO A 125 -1.32 5.44 -8.84
CA PRO A 125 -1.11 4.03 -8.51
C PRO A 125 -2.18 3.10 -9.11
N ARG A 126 -3.37 3.64 -9.42
CA ARG A 126 -4.45 2.88 -10.08
C ARG A 126 -4.09 2.51 -11.51
N LYS A 127 -3.48 3.43 -12.27
CA LYS A 127 -3.04 3.14 -13.63
C LYS A 127 -1.89 2.15 -13.63
N VAL A 128 -0.94 2.29 -12.71
CA VAL A 128 0.13 1.31 -12.51
C VAL A 128 -0.46 -0.08 -12.27
N ALA A 129 -1.38 -0.21 -11.32
CA ALA A 129 -2.03 -1.49 -11.05
C ALA A 129 -2.78 -2.06 -12.26
N LEU A 130 -3.48 -1.22 -13.02
CA LEU A 130 -4.18 -1.64 -14.24
C LEU A 130 -3.21 -2.15 -15.32
N ASN A 131 -2.08 -1.48 -15.51
CA ASN A 131 -1.03 -1.90 -16.43
C ASN A 131 -0.45 -3.26 -16.02
N MET A 132 -0.21 -3.47 -14.73
CA MET A 132 0.27 -4.76 -14.20
C MET A 132 -0.74 -5.89 -14.40
N ILE A 133 -2.03 -5.63 -14.18
CA ILE A 133 -3.10 -6.60 -14.45
C ILE A 133 -3.17 -6.90 -15.95
N ALA A 134 -3.01 -5.90 -16.81
CA ALA A 134 -2.99 -6.07 -18.26
C ALA A 134 -1.78 -6.89 -18.73
N ASP A 135 -0.60 -6.67 -18.15
CA ASP A 135 0.61 -7.46 -18.40
C ASP A 135 0.41 -8.91 -17.98
N LYS A 136 -0.13 -9.14 -16.78
CA LYS A 136 -0.46 -10.48 -16.30
C LYS A 136 -1.44 -11.20 -17.22
N LYS A 137 -2.52 -10.51 -17.61
CA LYS A 137 -3.54 -11.05 -18.52
C LYS A 137 -2.97 -11.37 -19.91
N ALA A 138 -1.95 -10.64 -20.33
CA ALA A 138 -1.26 -10.86 -21.60
C ALA A 138 -0.08 -11.85 -21.51
N GLY A 139 0.15 -12.47 -20.35
CA GLY A 139 1.28 -13.38 -20.14
C GLY A 139 2.66 -12.70 -20.22
N ARG A 140 2.73 -11.37 -20.03
CA ARG A 140 3.99 -10.62 -19.96
C ARG A 140 4.53 -10.61 -18.53
N LYS A 141 5.85 -10.42 -18.37
CA LYS A 141 6.49 -10.22 -17.06
C LYS A 141 5.82 -9.03 -16.35
N VAL A 142 5.20 -9.31 -15.20
CA VAL A 142 4.50 -8.33 -14.38
C VAL A 142 5.54 -7.54 -13.58
N SER A 143 5.77 -6.27 -13.94
CA SER A 143 6.75 -5.42 -13.27
C SER A 143 6.13 -4.09 -12.86
N PHE A 144 6.27 -3.74 -11.58
CA PHE A 144 5.87 -2.45 -11.04
C PHE A 144 6.57 -1.30 -11.75
N ARG A 145 7.91 -1.36 -11.82
CA ARG A 145 8.74 -0.30 -12.43
C ARG A 145 8.33 -0.02 -13.87
N ARG A 146 8.18 -1.07 -14.69
CA ARG A 146 7.71 -0.94 -16.08
C ARG A 146 6.33 -0.28 -16.16
N SER A 147 5.41 -0.71 -15.30
CA SER A 147 4.04 -0.18 -15.26
C SER A 147 3.97 1.26 -14.79
N ALA A 148 4.84 1.65 -13.86
CA ALA A 148 5.02 3.01 -13.36
C ALA A 148 5.65 3.92 -14.42
N GLU A 149 6.62 3.43 -15.20
CA GLU A 149 7.22 4.16 -16.32
C GLU A 149 6.20 4.52 -17.42
N ILE A 150 5.25 3.62 -17.69
CA ILE A 150 4.14 3.88 -18.62
C ILE A 150 3.19 4.97 -18.09
N ASP A 151 3.03 5.04 -16.77
CA ASP A 151 2.15 6.00 -16.10
C ASP A 151 2.79 7.37 -15.86
N LEU A 152 4.13 7.47 -15.86
CA LEU A 152 4.83 8.73 -15.60
C LEU A 152 4.21 9.85 -16.47
N PRO A 153 3.72 10.94 -15.84
CA PRO A 153 3.31 12.09 -16.62
C PRO A 153 4.52 12.56 -17.41
N LYS A 154 4.35 12.88 -18.70
CA LYS A 154 5.41 13.38 -19.60
C LYS A 154 6.06 14.71 -19.16
N THR A 155 5.98 15.07 -17.88
CA THR A 155 6.38 16.35 -17.30
C THR A 155 7.51 16.26 -16.27
N SER A 156 8.09 15.07 -16.00
CA SER A 156 9.40 15.02 -15.35
C SER A 156 10.47 15.47 -16.35
N LYS A 157 10.54 16.78 -16.59
CA LYS A 157 11.83 17.37 -16.96
C LYS A 157 12.82 16.85 -15.91
N PRO A 158 13.95 16.27 -16.31
CA PRO A 158 14.97 15.91 -15.34
C PRO A 158 15.29 17.20 -14.58
N THR A 159 14.99 17.22 -13.29
CA THR A 159 15.55 18.22 -12.39
C THR A 159 17.04 18.12 -12.62
N LYS A 160 17.58 19.11 -13.36
CA LYS A 160 18.98 19.16 -13.72
C LYS A 160 19.73 18.89 -12.44
N LEU A 161 20.38 17.73 -12.37
CA LEU A 161 21.44 17.48 -11.43
C LEU A 161 22.35 18.70 -11.56
N ARG A 162 22.32 19.58 -10.57
CA ARG A 162 23.30 20.63 -10.39
C ARG A 162 24.60 19.86 -10.16
N ARG A 163 25.30 19.55 -11.25
CA ARG A 163 26.75 19.44 -11.23
C ARG A 163 27.23 20.82 -10.84
N ALA A 164 27.51 20.97 -9.55
CA ALA A 164 28.50 21.92 -9.06
C ALA A 164 29.82 21.17 -9.00
#